data_AF-A0A921LQF5-F1
#
_entry.id   AF-A0A921LQF5-F1
#
_cell.length_a   1.000
_cell.length_b   1.000
_cell.length_c   1.000
_cell.angle_alpha   90.00
_cell.angle_beta   90.00
_cell.angle_gamma   90.00
#
_symmetry.space_group_name_H-M   'P 1'
#
loop_
_entity.id
_entity.type
_entity.pdbx_description
1 polymer ?
#
loop_
_entity_poly.entity_id
_entity_poly.type
_entity_poly.pdbx_seq_one_letter_code
_entity_poly.pdbx_strand_id
1 'polypeptide(L)' 'MKQYNVGVIGATGMVGQRFVTLLENHPWFHLTAVAASARSAGKTYEEAVGSRWLMQTPMPENAKK' A
#
# COMPACT_ATOMS: atom_id res chain seq x y z
N MET A 1 15.22 -8.58 -16.36
CA MET A 1 15.55 -7.42 -15.49
C MET A 1 15.39 -7.84 -14.04
N LYS A 2 16.19 -7.28 -13.12
CA LYS A 2 16.11 -7.62 -11.68
C LYS A 2 14.87 -6.97 -11.04
N GLN A 3 14.20 -7.70 -10.15
CA GLN A 3 13.07 -7.21 -9.36
C GLN A 3 13.52 -6.94 -7.91
N TYR A 4 12.84 -5.99 -7.26
CA TYR A 4 13.13 -5.53 -5.91
C TYR A 4 11.88 -5.59 -5.05
N ASN A 5 11.99 -6.23 -3.89
CA ASN A 5 10.96 -6.20 -2.87
C ASN A 5 11.04 -4.86 -2.13
N VAL A 6 9.91 -4.15 -2.07
CA VAL A 6 9.82 -2.84 -1.44
C VAL A 6 8.70 -2.79 -0.42
N GLY A 7 8.80 -1.84 0.50
CA GLY A 7 7.73 -1.52 1.44
C GLY A 7 7.44 -0.02 1.50
N VAL A 8 6.23 0.33 1.88
CA VAL A 8 5.78 1.72 2.06
C VAL A 8 5.51 1.98 3.53
N ILE A 9 6.24 2.95 4.12
CA ILE A 9 6.02 3.43 5.48
C ILE A 9 5.08 4.65 5.44
N GLY A 10 4.08 4.67 6.32
CA GLY A 10 3.02 5.68 6.27
C GLY A 10 1.99 5.39 5.17
N ALA A 11 1.81 4.11 4.82
CA ALA A 11 0.99 3.68 3.68
C ALA A 11 -0.46 4.19 3.73
N THR A 12 -1.05 4.35 4.92
CA THR A 12 -2.44 4.82 5.07
C THR A 12 -2.63 6.32 4.78
N GLY A 13 -1.57 7.13 4.76
CA GLY A 13 -1.66 8.56 4.45
C GLY A 13 -1.82 8.82 2.95
N MET A 14 -2.20 10.04 2.55
CA MET A 14 -2.47 10.38 1.14
C MET A 14 -1.30 10.02 0.19
N VAL A 15 -0.06 10.33 0.59
CA VAL A 15 1.14 10.00 -0.20
C VAL A 15 1.40 8.49 -0.22
N GLY A 16 1.18 7.81 0.90
CA GLY A 16 1.34 6.35 1.00
C GLY A 16 0.37 5.61 0.09
N GLN A 17 -0.90 6.03 0.07
CA GLN A 17 -1.92 5.48 -0.82
C GLN A 17 -1.52 5.68 -2.29
N ARG A 18 -0.99 6.86 -2.64
CA ARG A 18 -0.50 7.13 -4.00
C ARG A 18 0.66 6.22 -4.39
N PHE A 19 1.62 5.98 -3.49
CA PHE A 19 2.71 5.04 -3.75
C PHE A 19 2.21 3.62 -3.95
N VAL A 20 1.27 3.16 -3.10
CA VAL A 20 0.67 1.84 -3.23
C VAL A 20 0.03 1.66 -4.61
N THR A 21 -0.71 2.66 -5.11
CA THR A 21 -1.28 2.64 -6.47
C THR A 21 -0.21 2.62 -7.56
N LEU A 22 0.83 3.44 -7.46
CA LEU A 22 1.89 3.50 -8.48
C LEU A 22 2.77 2.25 -8.53
N LEU A 23 2.84 1.51 -7.43
CA LEU A 23 3.59 0.25 -7.33
C LEU A 23 2.78 -0.95 -7.84
N GLU A 24 1.49 -0.77 -8.13
CA GLU A 24 0.68 -1.82 -8.75
C GLU A 24 1.25 -2.17 -10.13
N ASN A 25 1.60 -3.44 -10.33
CA ASN A 25 2.16 -3.97 -11.58
C ASN A 25 3.47 -3.28 -12.05
N HIS A 26 4.24 -2.66 -11.14
CA HIS A 26 5.49 -1.99 -11.52
C HIS A 26 6.55 -3.00 -12.02
N PRO A 27 7.25 -2.74 -13.14
CA PRO A 27 8.14 -3.73 -13.78
C PRO A 27 9.33 -4.17 -12.93
N TRP A 28 9.71 -3.36 -11.94
CA TRP A 28 10.89 -3.60 -11.10
C TRP A 28 10.59 -3.67 -9.60
N PHE A 29 9.47 -3.12 -9.15
CA PHE A 29 9.22 -2.94 -7.71
C PHE A 29 7.99 -3.74 -7.33
N HIS A 30 8.18 -4.71 -6.46
CA HIS A 30 7.11 -5.53 -5.93
C HIS A 30 6.83 -5.09 -4.49
N LEU A 31 5.67 -4.48 -4.27
CA LEU A 31 5.24 -4.11 -2.94
C LEU A 31 4.97 -5.38 -2.13
N THR A 32 5.75 -5.57 -1.07
CA THR A 32 5.71 -6.76 -0.20
C THR A 32 5.32 -6.46 1.23
N ALA A 33 5.41 -5.19 1.65
CA ALA A 33 5.08 -4.77 2.99
C ALA A 33 4.49 -3.35 3.00
N VAL A 34 3.50 -3.14 3.87
CA VAL A 34 2.98 -1.81 4.19
C VAL A 34 3.06 -1.60 5.69
N ALA A 35 3.49 -0.41 6.09
CA ALA A 35 3.57 -0.03 7.49
C ALA A 35 2.84 1.30 7.72
N ALA A 36 2.19 1.42 8.86
CA ALA A 36 1.45 2.60 9.28
C ALA A 36 1.61 2.83 10.79
N SER A 37 0.70 3.59 11.41
CA SER A 37 0.75 3.85 12.85
C SER A 37 0.45 2.59 13.67
N ALA A 38 0.79 2.63 14.96
CA ALA A 38 0.51 1.53 15.90
C ALA A 38 -0.98 1.13 15.95
N ARG A 39 -1.91 2.08 15.75
CA ARG A 39 -3.36 1.82 15.69
C ARG A 39 -3.77 0.93 14.50
N SER A 40 -2.97 0.94 13.44
CA SER A 40 -3.19 0.17 12.22
C SER A 40 -2.45 -1.17 12.23
N ALA A 41 -1.54 -1.40 13.19
CA ALA A 41 -0.77 -2.63 13.24
C ALA A 41 -1.68 -3.85 13.43
N GLY A 42 -1.40 -4.93 12.69
CA GLY A 42 -2.14 -6.19 12.74
C GLY A 42 -3.47 -6.19 11.97
N LYS A 43 -3.90 -5.06 11.41
CA LYS A 43 -5.05 -4.97 10.51
C LYS A 43 -4.60 -5.22 9.08
N THR A 44 -5.52 -5.71 8.24
CA THR A 44 -5.30 -5.66 6.79
C THR A 44 -5.20 -4.20 6.36
N TYR A 45 -4.56 -3.95 5.22
CA TYR A 45 -4.47 -2.59 4.71
C TYR A 45 -5.85 -1.99 4.41
N GLU A 46 -6.77 -2.82 3.91
CA GLU A 46 -8.15 -2.44 3.66
C GLU A 46 -8.86 -1.99 4.94
N GLU A 47 -8.73 -2.74 6.04
CA GLU A 47 -9.28 -2.37 7.35
C GLU A 47 -8.64 -1.10 7.92
N ALA A 48 -7.32 -0.95 7.75
CA ALA A 48 -6.57 0.18 8.25
C ALA A 48 -6.92 1.48 7.53
N VAL A 49 -7.11 1.43 6.21
CA VAL A 49 -7.49 2.58 5.38
C VAL A 49 -8.99 2.84 5.50
N GLY A 50 -9.82 1.82 5.27
CA GLY A 50 -11.28 1.88 5.29
C GLY A 50 -11.84 2.99 4.42
N SER A 51 -12.76 3.78 4.97
CA SER A 51 -13.37 4.95 4.31
C SER A 51 -12.40 6.10 4.00
N ARG A 52 -11.13 6.00 4.42
CA ARG A 52 -10.10 7.02 4.15
C ARG A 52 -9.30 6.75 2.87
N TRP A 53 -9.76 5.83 2.02
CA TRP A 53 -9.17 5.65 0.70
C TRP A 53 -9.52 6.85 -0.18
N LEU A 54 -8.50 7.54 -0.69
CA LEU A 54 -8.64 8.80 -1.42
C LEU A 54 -8.27 8.68 -2.90
N MET A 55 -7.88 7.50 -3.38
CA MET A 55 -7.53 7.31 -4.78
C MET A 55 -8.79 7.06 -5.62
N GLN A 56 -8.76 7.52 -6.87
CA GLN A 56 -9.83 7.25 -7.84
C GLN A 56 -9.86 5.80 -8.33
N THR A 57 -8.73 5.11 -8.22
CA THR A 57 -8.61 3.69 -8.56
C THR A 57 -8.99 2.82 -7.35
N PRO A 58 -9.43 1.57 -7.57
CA PRO A 58 -9.54 0.60 -6.49
C PRO A 58 -8.21 0.42 -5.75
N MET A 59 -8.30 -0.09 -4.52
CA MET A 59 -7.11 -0.48 -3.76
C MET A 59 -6.42 -1.67 -4.45
N PRO A 60 -5.10 -1.64 -4.67
CA PRO A 60 -4.36 -2.74 -5.29
C PRO A 60 -4.43 -4.04 -4.48
N GLU A 61 -4.63 -5.18 -5.15
CA GLU A 61 -4.78 -6.50 -4.51
C GLU A 61 -3.54 -6.92 -3.71
N ASN A 62 -2.35 -6.53 -4.18
CA ASN A 62 -1.09 -6.82 -3.49
C ASN A 62 -0.89 -6.03 -2.20
N ALA A 63 -1.70 -5.00 -1.96
CA ALA A 63 -1.67 -4.22 -0.74
C ALA A 63 -2.83 -4.53 0.20
N LYS A 64 -3.98 -4.99 -0.29
CA LYS A 64 -5.22 -5.17 0.50
C LYS A 64 -5.08 -6.08 1.73
N LYS A 65 -4.25 -7.12 1.63
CA LYS A 65 -4.16 -8.22 2.60
C LYS A 65 -3.31 -7.89 3.81
#